data_AF-A0A849Q6X4-F1
#
_entry.id   AF-A0A849Q6X4-F1
#
_cell.length_a   1.000
_cell.length_b   1.000
_cell.length_c   1.000
_cell.angle_alpha   90.00
_cell.angle_beta   90.00
_cell.angle_gamma   90.00
#
_symmetry.space_group_name_H-M   'P 1'
#
loop_
_entity.id
_entity.type
_entity.pdbx_description
1 polymer ?
#
loop_
_entity_poly.entity_id
_entity_poly.type
_entity_poly.pdbx_seq_one_letter_code
_entity_poly.pdbx_strand_id
1 'polypeptide(L)'
;MCTATAARAYLERGCDSLETHVTILKSHLDEANLEKILAVPNEHVHRFIADAIELCNPSSVFVVTDDSDDINRVRRMAIETGEEAVLATEGHTIHYDGLHDQARDKARTRYLVPQGEILGKNLRQIERKKGLAEVKGFLKNSMKDKEMVVRFFCLGPIDSIFSIPCVQLTDSFYVAHSEDILYRSGYEYFKSIGNKNDFFRFLHAASRLNRFVSADVKGRRVYIDYRDDTVYITNTQYAGNTVGFKKLALRLAIRKANREGWLAEHMFIMKVLGPDGRRSYFTGAFPSGCGKTSTSMVKGETIIGDDLAYLRHHKGEVYAANVESGIFGIIRSVNSEDDPVIWNVLNRPGEVIFSNVLINNGTPYWIGDGREVPKEGINYSGNWFKGKTDKKGNEIRHAHKNARYTIKLSELNNLDPKADDPEGVPLHGIIYGGR
;
A
#
# COMPACT_ATOMS: atom_id res chain seq x y z
N MET A 1 -33.85 0.84 -19.65
CA MET A 1 -33.99 -0.49 -20.28
C MET A 1 -32.71 -1.02 -20.97
N CYS A 2 -31.59 -0.28 -21.01
CA CYS A 2 -30.31 -0.79 -21.57
C CYS A 2 -29.37 -1.49 -20.58
N THR A 3 -29.65 -1.46 -19.27
CA THR A 3 -28.78 -2.03 -18.23
C THR A 3 -29.03 -3.52 -17.98
N ALA A 4 -30.23 -4.01 -18.26
CA ALA A 4 -30.58 -5.44 -18.08
C ALA A 4 -29.98 -6.36 -19.16
N THR A 5 -29.57 -5.81 -20.31
CA THR A 5 -29.15 -6.58 -21.48
C THR A 5 -27.68 -7.03 -21.40
N ALA A 6 -26.82 -6.25 -20.75
CA ALA A 6 -25.41 -6.61 -20.56
C ALA A 6 -25.23 -7.73 -19.51
N ALA A 7 -26.00 -7.68 -18.41
CA ALA A 7 -25.98 -8.73 -17.39
C ALA A 7 -26.51 -10.08 -17.92
N ARG A 8 -27.49 -10.07 -18.83
CA ARG A 8 -28.00 -11.28 -19.49
C ARG A 8 -27.02 -11.85 -20.52
N ALA A 9 -26.40 -11.01 -21.34
CA ALA A 9 -25.40 -11.46 -22.31
C ALA A 9 -24.12 -12.03 -21.66
N TYR A 10 -23.84 -11.66 -20.40
CA TYR A 10 -22.74 -12.20 -19.59
C TYR A 10 -23.01 -13.60 -19.03
N LEU A 11 -24.28 -13.96 -18.81
CA LEU A 11 -24.70 -15.25 -18.26
C LEU A 11 -24.83 -16.36 -19.31
N GLU A 12 -24.96 -16.03 -20.60
CA GLU A 12 -25.25 -17.00 -21.67
C GLU A 12 -23.99 -17.67 -22.29
N ARG A 13 -22.78 -17.28 -21.89
CA ARG A 13 -21.53 -17.91 -22.37
C ARG A 13 -21.07 -19.01 -21.41
N GLY A 14 -21.60 -20.22 -21.65
CA GLY A 14 -21.30 -21.42 -20.88
C GLY A 14 -19.79 -21.71 -20.74
N CYS A 15 -19.34 -21.64 -19.50
CA CYS A 15 -18.12 -22.28 -19.01
C CYS A 15 -18.40 -22.67 -17.55
N ASP A 16 -18.46 -23.96 -17.22
CA ASP A 16 -18.89 -24.49 -15.90
C ASP A 16 -18.16 -23.86 -14.70
N SER A 17 -16.98 -23.28 -14.90
CA SER A 17 -16.22 -22.56 -13.86
C SER A 17 -16.73 -21.15 -13.54
N LEU A 18 -17.40 -20.46 -14.48
CA LEU A 18 -17.88 -19.08 -14.32
C LEU A 18 -19.15 -19.01 -13.48
N GLU A 19 -20.05 -19.99 -13.67
CA GLU A 19 -21.24 -20.16 -12.82
C GLU A 19 -20.89 -20.41 -11.36
N THR A 20 -19.73 -21.05 -11.09
CA THR A 20 -19.32 -21.41 -9.74
C THR A 20 -18.90 -20.17 -8.93
N HIS A 21 -18.07 -19.29 -9.48
CA HIS A 21 -17.60 -18.09 -8.76
C HIS A 21 -18.72 -17.07 -8.53
N VAL A 22 -19.57 -16.83 -9.52
CA VAL A 22 -20.72 -15.93 -9.37
C VAL A 22 -21.70 -16.48 -8.32
N THR A 23 -21.86 -17.80 -8.22
CA THR A 23 -22.68 -18.43 -7.17
C THR A 23 -22.12 -18.18 -5.78
N ILE A 24 -20.80 -18.31 -5.59
CA ILE A 24 -20.12 -17.98 -4.33
C ILE A 24 -20.34 -16.51 -3.98
N LEU A 25 -20.17 -15.60 -4.93
CA LEU A 25 -20.39 -14.17 -4.70
C LEU A 25 -21.84 -13.89 -4.28
N LYS A 26 -22.82 -14.47 -4.99
CA LYS A 26 -24.25 -14.32 -4.66
C LYS A 26 -24.62 -14.86 -3.28
N SER A 27 -23.92 -15.87 -2.77
CA SER A 27 -24.23 -16.46 -1.47
C SER A 27 -23.58 -15.74 -0.29
N HIS A 28 -22.56 -14.91 -0.52
CA HIS A 28 -21.80 -14.24 0.54
C HIS A 28 -21.88 -12.71 0.53
N LEU A 29 -22.25 -12.09 -0.60
CA LEU A 29 -22.41 -10.64 -0.69
C LEU A 29 -23.89 -10.26 -0.54
N ASP A 30 -24.14 -9.12 0.09
CA ASP A 30 -25.43 -8.45 -0.02
C ASP A 30 -25.65 -7.89 -1.43
N GLU A 31 -26.88 -7.46 -1.71
CA GLU A 31 -27.28 -6.96 -3.03
C GLU A 31 -26.41 -5.80 -3.51
N ALA A 32 -26.12 -4.82 -2.64
CA ALA A 32 -25.36 -3.63 -3.00
C ALA A 32 -23.90 -3.96 -3.34
N ASN A 33 -23.24 -4.80 -2.55
CA ASN A 33 -21.86 -5.21 -2.82
C ASN A 33 -21.78 -6.14 -4.03
N LEU A 34 -22.79 -7.00 -4.23
CA LEU A 34 -22.87 -7.85 -5.41
C LEU A 34 -23.00 -7.02 -6.69
N GLU A 35 -23.87 -6.01 -6.71
CA GLU A 35 -24.01 -5.08 -7.84
C GLU A 35 -22.69 -4.38 -8.16
N LYS A 36 -21.97 -3.90 -7.14
CA LYS A 36 -20.66 -3.27 -7.31
C LYS A 36 -19.63 -4.22 -7.95
N ILE A 37 -19.60 -5.49 -7.56
CA ILE A 37 -18.67 -6.46 -8.16
C ILE A 37 -19.06 -6.83 -9.59
N LEU A 38 -20.35 -7.05 -9.84
CA LEU A 38 -20.83 -7.41 -11.18
C LEU A 38 -20.72 -6.24 -12.18
N ALA A 39 -20.71 -5.00 -11.69
CA ALA A 39 -20.44 -3.82 -12.51
C ALA A 39 -19.00 -3.78 -13.05
N VAL A 40 -18.04 -4.49 -12.42
CA VAL A 40 -16.69 -4.71 -12.95
C VAL A 40 -16.74 -5.95 -13.86
N PRO A 41 -16.69 -5.80 -15.21
CA PRO A 41 -16.92 -6.90 -16.14
C PRO A 41 -15.64 -7.72 -16.36
N ASN A 42 -15.11 -8.31 -15.28
CA ASN A 42 -13.85 -9.05 -15.29
C ASN A 42 -13.95 -10.34 -14.47
N GLU A 43 -13.97 -11.48 -15.14
CA GLU A 43 -14.16 -12.79 -14.51
C GLU A 43 -12.98 -13.17 -13.59
N HIS A 44 -11.78 -12.68 -13.90
CA HIS A 44 -10.59 -12.97 -13.10
C HIS A 44 -10.60 -12.20 -11.78
N VAL A 45 -11.24 -11.03 -11.73
CA VAL A 45 -11.53 -10.30 -10.48
C VAL A 45 -12.56 -11.09 -9.67
N HIS A 46 -13.68 -11.49 -10.30
CA HIS A 46 -14.74 -12.25 -9.63
C HIS A 46 -14.22 -13.53 -9.01
N ARG A 47 -13.43 -14.29 -9.77
CA ARG A 47 -12.76 -15.50 -9.30
C ARG A 47 -11.82 -15.23 -8.14
N PHE A 48 -10.98 -14.20 -8.23
CA PHE A 48 -10.04 -13.88 -7.16
C PHE A 48 -10.76 -13.56 -5.84
N ILE A 49 -11.86 -12.81 -5.90
CA ILE A 49 -12.68 -12.48 -4.73
C ILE A 49 -13.38 -13.74 -4.20
N ALA A 50 -14.01 -14.54 -5.06
CA ALA A 50 -14.68 -15.77 -4.67
C ALA A 50 -13.72 -16.77 -3.99
N ASP A 51 -12.56 -17.03 -4.61
CA ASP A 51 -11.53 -17.92 -4.07
C ASP A 51 -11.01 -17.43 -2.70
N ALA A 52 -10.94 -16.10 -2.50
CA ALA A 52 -10.54 -15.51 -1.23
C ALA A 52 -11.63 -15.61 -0.16
N ILE A 53 -12.91 -15.42 -0.52
CA ILE A 53 -14.05 -15.60 0.39
C ILE A 53 -14.07 -17.04 0.91
N GLU A 54 -13.99 -18.04 0.02
CA GLU A 54 -13.99 -19.45 0.43
C GLU A 54 -12.78 -19.80 1.31
N LEU A 55 -11.61 -19.25 0.98
CA LEU A 55 -10.39 -19.51 1.75
C LEU A 55 -10.44 -18.86 3.14
N CYS A 56 -10.74 -17.56 3.18
CA CYS A 56 -10.59 -16.75 4.39
C CYS A 56 -11.83 -16.76 5.28
N ASN A 57 -13.00 -17.13 4.75
CA ASN A 57 -14.28 -17.24 5.45
C ASN A 57 -14.67 -15.97 6.23
N PRO A 58 -14.81 -14.80 5.55
CA PRO A 58 -15.22 -13.56 6.19
C PRO A 58 -16.70 -13.60 6.61
N SER A 59 -17.08 -12.82 7.61
CA SER A 59 -18.48 -12.69 8.04
C SER A 59 -19.32 -11.81 7.11
N SER A 60 -18.68 -10.85 6.44
CA SER A 60 -19.28 -9.99 5.43
C SER A 60 -18.20 -9.52 4.44
N VAL A 61 -18.63 -8.98 3.30
CA VAL A 61 -17.74 -8.42 2.29
C VAL A 61 -18.16 -6.99 2.00
N PHE A 62 -17.22 -6.06 2.12
CA PHE A 62 -17.41 -4.65 1.77
C PHE A 62 -16.58 -4.29 0.54
N VAL A 63 -17.28 -3.91 -0.52
CA VAL A 63 -16.71 -3.50 -1.79
C VAL A 63 -16.66 -1.99 -1.82
N VAL A 64 -15.44 -1.46 -1.90
CA VAL A 64 -15.20 -0.02 -1.83
C VAL A 64 -14.95 0.49 -3.25
N THR A 65 -15.82 1.36 -3.71
CA THR A 65 -15.72 2.01 -5.02
C THR A 65 -14.87 3.29 -4.96
N ASP A 66 -14.89 4.07 -6.04
CA ASP A 66 -14.30 5.42 -6.08
C ASP A 66 -15.23 6.47 -5.45
N ASP A 67 -16.42 6.07 -4.98
CA ASP A 67 -17.38 6.91 -4.29
C ASP A 67 -16.86 7.39 -2.92
N SER A 68 -17.09 8.67 -2.61
CA SER A 68 -16.59 9.27 -1.38
C SER A 68 -17.20 8.65 -0.12
N ASP A 69 -18.43 8.14 -0.15
CA ASP A 69 -19.06 7.54 1.03
C ASP A 69 -18.45 6.19 1.39
N ASP A 70 -18.09 5.40 0.36
CA ASP A 70 -17.35 4.15 0.54
C ASP A 70 -15.97 4.41 1.13
N ILE A 71 -15.25 5.37 0.56
CA ILE A 71 -13.93 5.85 1.00
C ILE A 71 -14.01 6.40 2.44
N ASN A 72 -15.04 7.18 2.76
CA ASN A 72 -15.27 7.71 4.12
C ASN A 72 -15.67 6.62 5.11
N ARG A 73 -16.38 5.56 4.68
CA ARG A 73 -16.65 4.40 5.53
C ARG A 73 -15.35 3.71 5.94
N VAL A 74 -14.38 3.56 5.04
CA VAL A 74 -13.07 2.96 5.39
C VAL A 74 -12.40 3.73 6.53
N ARG A 75 -12.36 5.07 6.45
CA ARG A 75 -11.80 5.95 7.50
C ARG A 75 -12.52 5.79 8.83
N ARG A 76 -13.87 5.84 8.82
CA ARG A 76 -14.67 5.66 10.03
C ARG A 76 -14.43 4.30 10.66
N MET A 77 -14.45 3.24 9.86
CA MET A 77 -14.24 1.88 10.33
C MET A 77 -12.84 1.69 10.92
N ALA A 78 -11.78 2.30 10.36
CA ALA A 78 -10.44 2.23 10.95
C ALA A 78 -10.40 2.76 12.40
N ILE A 79 -11.20 3.78 12.71
CA ILE A 79 -11.36 4.34 14.07
C ILE A 79 -12.28 3.46 14.92
N GLU A 80 -13.45 3.08 14.40
CA GLU A 80 -14.46 2.30 15.13
C GLU A 80 -13.97 0.90 15.51
N THR A 81 -13.14 0.26 14.67
CA THR A 81 -12.51 -1.03 14.97
C THR A 81 -11.31 -0.91 15.91
N GLY A 82 -10.90 0.32 16.26
CA GLY A 82 -9.76 0.60 17.13
C GLY A 82 -8.40 0.37 16.49
N GLU A 83 -8.34 0.17 15.16
CA GLU A 83 -7.07 0.09 14.43
C GLU A 83 -6.36 1.45 14.39
N GLU A 84 -7.11 2.54 14.39
CA GLU A 84 -6.63 3.91 14.48
C GLU A 84 -7.30 4.66 15.63
N ALA A 85 -6.62 5.67 16.18
CA ALA A 85 -7.21 6.62 17.11
C ALA A 85 -7.06 8.06 16.62
N VAL A 86 -8.07 8.89 16.86
CA VAL A 86 -8.08 10.31 16.48
C VAL A 86 -7.10 11.11 17.35
N LEU A 87 -6.42 12.09 16.74
CA LEU A 87 -5.50 13.01 17.41
C LEU A 87 -6.12 14.40 17.58
N ALA A 88 -5.42 15.29 18.28
CA ALA A 88 -5.94 16.64 18.59
C ALA A 88 -6.07 17.53 17.34
N THR A 89 -5.22 17.32 16.34
CA THR A 89 -5.29 18.03 15.05
C THR A 89 -6.33 17.36 14.15
N GLU A 90 -7.20 18.16 13.55
CA GLU A 90 -8.25 17.66 12.65
C GLU A 90 -7.66 16.86 11.48
N GLY A 91 -8.24 15.68 11.23
CA GLY A 91 -7.83 14.74 10.20
C GLY A 91 -6.61 13.86 10.56
N HIS A 92 -5.96 14.10 11.69
CA HIS A 92 -4.83 13.28 12.14
C HIS A 92 -5.29 12.04 12.91
N THR A 93 -4.67 10.90 12.62
CA THR A 93 -4.86 9.65 13.36
C THR A 93 -3.52 9.00 13.74
N ILE A 94 -3.57 8.05 14.68
CA ILE A 94 -2.43 7.23 15.09
C ILE A 94 -2.78 5.74 14.96
N HIS A 95 -1.90 4.99 14.31
CA HIS A 95 -1.88 3.53 14.33
C HIS A 95 -0.70 3.02 15.18
N TYR A 96 -0.92 1.96 15.94
CA TYR A 96 0.15 1.26 16.65
C TYR A 96 0.27 -0.15 16.14
N ASP A 97 1.49 -0.53 15.76
CA ASP A 97 1.80 -1.90 15.45
C ASP A 97 2.19 -2.67 16.72
N GLY A 98 2.04 -3.99 16.69
CA GLY A 98 2.51 -4.85 17.77
C GLY A 98 4.02 -4.76 17.94
N LEU A 99 4.52 -4.94 19.18
CA LEU A 99 5.96 -4.87 19.53
C LEU A 99 6.88 -5.77 18.69
N HIS A 100 6.34 -6.80 18.05
CA HIS A 100 7.07 -7.74 17.20
C HIS A 100 6.68 -7.62 15.72
N ASP A 101 5.99 -6.56 15.35
CA ASP A 101 5.53 -6.25 14.00
C ASP A 101 5.82 -4.81 13.58
N GLN A 102 7.07 -4.35 13.66
CA GLN A 102 7.40 -2.91 13.43
C GLN A 102 8.40 -2.71 12.29
N ALA A 103 8.60 -3.75 11.49
CA ALA A 103 9.53 -3.76 10.37
C ALA A 103 9.18 -4.88 9.38
N ARG A 104 9.83 -4.82 8.21
CA ARG A 104 9.69 -5.88 7.22
C ARG A 104 10.29 -7.19 7.69
N ASP A 105 9.54 -8.28 7.57
CA ASP A 105 9.99 -9.63 7.93
C ASP A 105 10.66 -10.32 6.73
N LYS A 106 11.94 -9.99 6.49
CA LYS A 106 12.73 -10.60 5.41
C LYS A 106 12.86 -12.12 5.55
N ALA A 107 12.79 -12.66 6.77
CA ALA A 107 12.94 -14.09 7.01
C ALA A 107 11.71 -14.88 6.55
N ARG A 108 10.53 -14.27 6.64
CA ARG A 108 9.24 -14.86 6.23
C ARG A 108 8.67 -14.31 4.92
N THR A 109 9.40 -13.41 4.28
CA THR A 109 9.14 -13.00 2.89
C THR A 109 9.77 -14.02 1.94
N ARG A 110 8.99 -14.67 1.07
CA ARG A 110 9.50 -15.67 0.13
C ARG A 110 8.87 -15.54 -1.25
N TYR A 111 9.64 -15.85 -2.29
CA TYR A 111 9.12 -16.05 -3.64
C TYR A 111 8.63 -17.47 -3.81
N LEU A 112 7.46 -17.63 -4.43
CA LEU A 112 6.92 -18.92 -4.84
C LEU A 112 7.46 -19.24 -6.22
N VAL A 113 8.29 -20.27 -6.32
CA VAL A 113 9.07 -20.58 -7.52
C VAL A 113 8.59 -21.90 -8.10
N PRO A 114 8.21 -21.95 -9.40
CA PRO A 114 7.83 -23.20 -10.05
C PRO A 114 8.91 -24.28 -9.94
N GLN A 115 8.47 -25.53 -9.96
CA GLN A 115 9.40 -26.65 -9.99
C GLN A 115 10.35 -26.54 -11.19
N GLY A 116 11.66 -26.64 -10.93
CA GLY A 116 12.71 -26.53 -11.95
C GLY A 116 13.24 -25.11 -12.17
N GLU A 117 12.57 -24.07 -11.67
CA GLU A 117 13.10 -22.70 -11.67
C GLU A 117 13.87 -22.41 -10.38
N ILE A 118 14.90 -21.55 -10.45
CA ILE A 118 15.66 -21.07 -9.29
C ILE A 118 15.94 -19.58 -9.45
N LEU A 119 15.56 -18.78 -8.47
CA LEU A 119 15.92 -17.37 -8.39
C LEU A 119 17.29 -17.19 -7.71
N GLY A 120 17.88 -15.99 -7.84
CA GLY A 120 19.19 -15.68 -7.25
C GLY A 120 19.28 -16.03 -5.75
N LYS A 121 20.45 -16.50 -5.30
CA LYS A 121 20.69 -17.04 -3.94
C LYS A 121 20.34 -16.07 -2.80
N ASN A 122 20.35 -14.76 -3.07
CA ASN A 122 20.00 -13.72 -2.10
C ASN A 122 18.48 -13.56 -1.90
N LEU A 123 17.67 -14.18 -2.75
CA LEU A 123 16.21 -14.18 -2.67
C LEU A 123 15.76 -15.43 -1.92
N ARG A 124 15.04 -15.22 -0.81
CA ARG A 124 14.38 -16.30 -0.09
C ARG A 124 13.26 -16.85 -0.98
N GLN A 125 13.28 -18.15 -1.23
CA GLN A 125 12.38 -18.80 -2.16
C GLN A 125 11.94 -20.17 -1.62
N ILE A 126 10.78 -20.62 -2.09
CA ILE A 126 10.21 -21.94 -1.79
C ILE A 126 9.53 -22.46 -3.05
N GLU A 127 9.51 -23.77 -3.24
CA GLU A 127 8.74 -24.39 -4.33
C GLU A 127 7.27 -23.96 -4.22
N ARG A 128 6.70 -23.56 -5.36
CA ARG A 128 5.41 -22.88 -5.46
C ARG A 128 4.26 -23.68 -4.84
N LYS A 129 4.10 -24.96 -5.16
CA LYS A 129 3.02 -25.80 -4.62
C LYS A 129 3.11 -25.91 -3.10
N LYS A 130 4.31 -26.16 -2.56
CA LYS A 130 4.57 -26.21 -1.11
C LYS A 130 4.28 -24.87 -0.43
N GLY A 131 4.76 -23.77 -1.02
CA GLY A 131 4.57 -22.44 -0.46
C GLY A 131 3.11 -21.99 -0.49
N LEU A 132 2.37 -22.28 -1.55
CA LEU A 132 0.93 -22.04 -1.65
C LEU A 132 0.17 -22.83 -0.58
N ALA A 133 0.47 -24.11 -0.42
CA ALA A 133 -0.16 -24.93 0.63
C ALA A 133 0.11 -24.37 2.03
N GLU A 134 1.35 -23.92 2.30
CA GLU A 134 1.72 -23.32 3.58
C GLU A 134 0.96 -22.01 3.85
N VAL A 135 1.02 -21.03 2.93
CA VAL A 135 0.41 -19.71 3.16
C VAL A 135 -1.12 -19.77 3.16
N LYS A 136 -1.72 -20.58 2.27
CA LYS A 136 -3.18 -20.81 2.28
C LYS A 136 -3.62 -21.52 3.57
N GLY A 137 -2.77 -22.37 4.14
CA GLY A 137 -3.00 -22.96 5.46
C GLY A 137 -3.15 -21.92 6.58
N PHE A 138 -2.34 -20.84 6.55
CA PHE A 138 -2.47 -19.73 7.52
C PHE A 138 -3.64 -18.78 7.20
N LEU A 139 -3.99 -18.62 5.92
CA LEU A 139 -5.13 -17.78 5.50
C LEU A 139 -6.48 -18.47 5.72
N LYS A 140 -6.52 -19.80 5.84
CA LYS A 140 -7.74 -20.56 6.01
C LYS A 140 -8.52 -20.08 7.24
N ASN A 141 -9.77 -19.62 7.05
CA ASN A 141 -10.63 -19.05 8.09
C ASN A 141 -10.02 -17.85 8.85
N SER A 142 -9.02 -17.18 8.28
CA SER A 142 -8.31 -16.08 8.95
C SER A 142 -9.16 -14.84 9.17
N MET A 143 -10.25 -14.70 8.40
CA MET A 143 -11.19 -13.57 8.48
C MET A 143 -12.50 -13.96 9.15
N LYS A 144 -12.56 -15.11 9.83
CA LYS A 144 -13.77 -15.48 10.57
C LYS A 144 -14.16 -14.36 11.54
N ASP A 145 -15.43 -14.00 11.52
CA ASP A 145 -16.03 -12.93 12.34
C ASP A 145 -15.52 -11.52 11.98
N LYS A 146 -14.93 -11.35 10.79
CA LYS A 146 -14.47 -10.07 10.25
C LYS A 146 -15.03 -9.79 8.87
N GLU A 147 -15.16 -8.51 8.58
CA GLU A 147 -15.47 -8.02 7.24
C GLU A 147 -14.22 -8.05 6.35
N MET A 148 -14.35 -8.62 5.14
CA MET A 148 -13.36 -8.50 4.09
C MET A 148 -13.61 -7.22 3.29
N VAL A 149 -12.61 -6.35 3.22
CA VAL A 149 -12.61 -5.14 2.41
C VAL A 149 -11.98 -5.44 1.05
N VAL A 150 -12.72 -5.15 -0.02
CA VAL A 150 -12.28 -5.25 -1.41
C VAL A 150 -11.96 -3.85 -1.94
N ARG A 151 -10.69 -3.58 -2.25
CA ARG A 151 -10.24 -2.31 -2.83
C ARG A 151 -9.67 -2.50 -4.23
N PHE A 152 -9.94 -1.53 -5.08
CA PHE A 152 -9.43 -1.42 -6.44
C PHE A 152 -8.53 -0.19 -6.54
N PHE A 153 -7.33 -0.38 -7.06
CA PHE A 153 -6.33 0.68 -7.19
C PHE A 153 -5.64 0.65 -8.55
N CYS A 154 -4.94 1.73 -8.87
CA CYS A 154 -4.04 1.81 -10.01
C CYS A 154 -2.66 2.32 -9.56
N LEU A 155 -1.62 1.59 -9.98
CA LEU A 155 -0.23 2.02 -9.88
C LEU A 155 0.14 2.86 -11.09
N GLY A 156 0.76 4.01 -10.88
CA GLY A 156 0.97 5.00 -11.93
C GLY A 156 -0.29 5.82 -12.23
N PRO A 157 -0.20 6.84 -13.10
CA PRO A 157 -1.35 7.58 -13.60
C PRO A 157 -2.40 6.64 -14.22
N ILE A 158 -3.68 6.90 -13.97
CA ILE A 158 -4.80 6.10 -14.50
C ILE A 158 -4.88 6.26 -16.03
N ASP A 159 -5.30 5.19 -16.71
CA ASP A 159 -5.50 5.16 -18.17
C ASP A 159 -4.28 5.63 -18.97
N SER A 160 -3.10 5.14 -18.58
CA SER A 160 -1.83 5.46 -19.19
C SER A 160 -1.02 4.22 -19.53
N ILE A 161 0.05 4.40 -20.31
CA ILE A 161 1.02 3.33 -20.54
C ILE A 161 1.68 2.84 -19.23
N PHE A 162 1.67 3.66 -18.17
CA PHE A 162 2.25 3.32 -16.88
C PHE A 162 1.28 2.58 -15.95
N SER A 163 -0.02 2.57 -16.26
CA SER A 163 -1.06 2.00 -15.40
C SER A 163 -0.84 0.51 -15.15
N ILE A 164 -0.85 0.12 -13.88
CA ILE A 164 -0.99 -1.28 -13.47
C ILE A 164 -2.19 -1.37 -12.52
N PRO A 165 -3.33 -1.94 -12.97
CA PRO A 165 -4.48 -2.17 -12.12
C PRO A 165 -4.13 -3.16 -11.00
N CYS A 166 -4.74 -2.96 -9.84
CA CYS A 166 -4.48 -3.73 -8.64
C CYS A 166 -5.75 -3.98 -7.82
N VAL A 167 -5.86 -5.17 -7.23
CA VAL A 167 -6.93 -5.51 -6.28
C VAL A 167 -6.32 -5.97 -4.95
N GLN A 168 -6.72 -5.33 -3.85
CA GLN A 168 -6.39 -5.74 -2.48
C GLN A 168 -7.65 -6.29 -1.80
N LEU A 169 -7.50 -7.45 -1.16
CA LEU A 169 -8.48 -8.04 -0.25
C LEU A 169 -7.86 -8.04 1.15
N THR A 170 -8.49 -7.38 2.12
CA THR A 170 -7.94 -7.18 3.47
C THR A 170 -9.02 -7.23 4.54
N ASP A 171 -8.71 -7.70 5.75
CA ASP A 171 -9.57 -7.61 6.94
C ASP A 171 -9.14 -6.48 7.90
N SER A 172 -8.34 -5.53 7.40
CA SER A 172 -7.80 -4.39 8.15
C SER A 172 -8.20 -3.08 7.46
N PHE A 173 -8.95 -2.26 8.17
CA PHE A 173 -9.37 -0.94 7.69
C PHE A 173 -8.23 0.07 7.71
N TYR A 174 -7.28 -0.06 8.64
CA TYR A 174 -6.04 0.74 8.62
C TYR A 174 -5.22 0.51 7.34
N VAL A 175 -5.13 -0.74 6.87
CA VAL A 175 -4.44 -1.05 5.62
C VAL A 175 -5.16 -0.42 4.43
N ALA A 176 -6.49 -0.56 4.35
CA ALA A 176 -7.28 0.05 3.30
C ALA A 176 -7.18 1.59 3.32
N HIS A 177 -7.29 2.22 4.49
CA HIS A 177 -7.14 3.67 4.67
C HIS A 177 -5.75 4.17 4.25
N SER A 178 -4.69 3.44 4.65
CA SER A 178 -3.33 3.76 4.22
C SER A 178 -3.18 3.66 2.69
N GLU A 179 -3.80 2.67 2.06
CA GLU A 179 -3.75 2.53 0.59
C GLU A 179 -4.54 3.63 -0.14
N ASP A 180 -5.65 4.12 0.41
CA ASP A 180 -6.39 5.27 -0.14
C ASP A 180 -5.55 6.55 -0.22
N ILE A 181 -4.64 6.72 0.74
CA ILE A 181 -3.71 7.86 0.76
C ILE A 181 -2.58 7.65 -0.24
N LEU A 182 -2.10 6.41 -0.36
CA LEU A 182 -0.86 6.09 -1.07
C LEU A 182 -1.05 5.76 -2.55
N TYR A 183 -2.25 5.39 -3.00
CA TYR A 183 -2.51 4.97 -4.37
C TYR A 183 -3.81 5.54 -4.94
N ARG A 184 -3.87 5.60 -6.27
CA ARG A 184 -5.03 6.11 -7.00
C ARG A 184 -6.14 5.06 -6.96
N SER A 185 -7.35 5.47 -6.58
CA SER A 185 -8.52 4.58 -6.62
C SER A 185 -8.79 4.16 -8.06
N GLY A 186 -9.15 2.90 -8.27
CA GLY A 186 -9.18 2.28 -9.59
C GLY A 186 -10.49 1.60 -9.95
N TYR A 187 -11.55 1.73 -9.15
CA TYR A 187 -12.78 0.98 -9.37
C TYR A 187 -13.41 1.29 -10.74
N GLU A 188 -13.52 2.58 -11.11
CA GLU A 188 -14.04 2.97 -12.42
C GLU A 188 -13.09 2.57 -13.55
N TYR A 189 -11.77 2.58 -13.31
CA TYR A 189 -10.81 2.09 -14.29
C TYR A 189 -11.01 0.59 -14.55
N PHE A 190 -11.22 -0.23 -13.51
CA PHE A 190 -11.54 -1.65 -13.64
C PHE A 190 -12.83 -1.92 -14.44
N LYS A 191 -13.83 -1.03 -14.35
CA LYS A 191 -15.04 -1.10 -15.17
C LYS A 191 -14.76 -0.86 -16.66
N SER A 192 -13.80 0.01 -16.96
CA SER A 192 -13.45 0.41 -18.33
C SER A 192 -12.52 -0.57 -19.07
N ILE A 193 -11.61 -1.25 -18.37
CA ILE A 193 -10.55 -2.08 -19.00
C ILE A 193 -11.02 -3.45 -19.48
N GLY A 194 -12.25 -3.86 -19.13
CA GLY A 194 -12.88 -5.10 -19.55
C GLY A 194 -12.30 -6.37 -18.90
N ASN A 195 -12.54 -7.51 -19.54
CA ASN A 195 -12.15 -8.83 -19.04
C ASN A 195 -10.69 -9.17 -19.40
N LYS A 196 -9.73 -8.65 -18.63
CA LYS A 196 -8.30 -8.91 -18.81
C LYS A 196 -7.67 -9.47 -17.54
N ASN A 197 -6.84 -10.50 -17.69
CA ASN A 197 -5.99 -11.04 -16.62
C ASN A 197 -4.67 -10.25 -16.49
N ASP A 198 -4.73 -8.92 -16.44
CA ASP A 198 -3.55 -8.05 -16.35
C ASP A 198 -3.68 -7.06 -15.19
N PHE A 199 -3.68 -7.60 -13.98
CA PHE A 199 -3.70 -6.83 -12.74
C PHE A 199 -3.00 -7.58 -11.62
N PHE A 200 -2.48 -6.86 -10.64
CA PHE A 200 -1.84 -7.47 -9.48
C PHE A 200 -2.87 -7.76 -8.38
N ARG A 201 -2.70 -8.91 -7.74
CA ARG A 201 -3.60 -9.43 -6.71
C ARG A 201 -2.91 -9.44 -5.36
N PHE A 202 -3.60 -8.97 -4.34
CA PHE A 202 -3.09 -9.00 -2.97
C PHE A 202 -4.18 -9.55 -2.06
N LEU A 203 -3.86 -10.66 -1.38
CA LEU A 203 -4.71 -11.25 -0.36
C LEU A 203 -4.01 -11.12 0.98
N HIS A 204 -4.53 -10.22 1.79
CA HIS A 204 -4.01 -9.86 3.10
C HIS A 204 -4.98 -10.28 4.19
N ALA A 205 -4.48 -10.91 5.25
CA ALA A 205 -5.22 -11.07 6.50
C ALA A 205 -4.33 -10.68 7.68
N ALA A 206 -4.73 -9.66 8.43
CA ALA A 206 -4.20 -9.37 9.75
C ALA A 206 -4.43 -10.55 10.71
N SER A 207 -5.44 -11.39 10.41
CA SER A 207 -5.81 -12.60 11.16
C SER A 207 -6.19 -12.24 12.60
N ARG A 208 -5.98 -13.13 13.58
CA ARG A 208 -6.34 -12.85 14.97
C ARG A 208 -5.59 -11.62 15.52
N LEU A 209 -6.35 -10.68 16.08
CA LEU A 209 -5.83 -9.49 16.74
C LEU A 209 -5.89 -9.64 18.27
N ASN A 210 -4.98 -8.97 18.97
CA ASN A 210 -5.01 -8.78 20.42
C ASN A 210 -4.69 -7.32 20.71
N ARG A 211 -5.62 -6.59 21.33
CA ARG A 211 -5.53 -5.12 21.49
C ARG A 211 -5.24 -4.43 20.15
N PHE A 212 -6.03 -4.80 19.14
CA PHE A 212 -6.01 -4.22 17.78
C PHE A 212 -4.74 -4.47 16.96
N VAL A 213 -3.77 -5.23 17.49
CA VAL A 213 -2.53 -5.60 16.79
C VAL A 213 -2.46 -7.10 16.52
N SER A 214 -1.80 -7.52 15.43
CA SER A 214 -1.66 -8.93 15.06
C SER A 214 -1.09 -9.78 16.20
N ALA A 215 -1.83 -10.81 16.62
CA ALA A 215 -1.46 -11.66 17.75
C ALA A 215 -0.49 -12.78 17.36
N ASP A 216 -0.63 -13.30 16.14
CA ASP A 216 0.06 -14.52 15.69
C ASP A 216 1.31 -14.23 14.85
N VAL A 217 2.10 -13.26 15.30
CA VAL A 217 3.33 -12.79 14.63
C VAL A 217 4.27 -13.93 14.23
N LYS A 218 4.31 -15.05 14.97
CA LYS A 218 5.14 -16.21 14.60
C LYS A 218 4.69 -16.91 13.31
N GLY A 219 3.39 -16.88 13.03
CA GLY A 219 2.76 -17.43 11.84
C GLY A 219 2.82 -16.52 10.62
N ARG A 220 3.45 -15.33 10.71
CA ARG A 220 3.50 -14.37 9.59
C ARG A 220 4.05 -14.98 8.32
N ARG A 221 3.43 -14.69 7.17
CA ARG A 221 3.97 -15.04 5.84
C ARG A 221 3.75 -13.86 4.90
N VAL A 222 4.71 -13.63 4.01
CA VAL A 222 4.62 -12.66 2.91
C VAL A 222 5.13 -13.35 1.65
N TYR A 223 4.25 -14.02 0.92
CA TYR A 223 4.60 -14.90 -0.19
C TYR A 223 4.25 -14.26 -1.53
N ILE A 224 5.20 -14.22 -2.45
CA ILE A 224 5.09 -13.54 -3.74
C ILE A 224 5.04 -14.59 -4.83
N ASP A 225 3.88 -14.78 -5.44
CA ASP A 225 3.65 -15.63 -6.59
C ASP A 225 3.70 -14.81 -7.88
N TYR A 226 4.88 -14.76 -8.50
CA TYR A 226 5.07 -14.00 -9.73
C TYR A 226 4.54 -14.71 -10.99
N ARG A 227 4.00 -15.94 -10.87
CA ARG A 227 3.37 -16.62 -12.00
C ARG A 227 1.94 -16.15 -12.21
N ASP A 228 1.24 -15.88 -11.11
CA ASP A 228 -0.16 -15.43 -11.12
C ASP A 228 -0.28 -13.95 -10.70
N ASP A 229 0.86 -13.24 -10.64
CA ASP A 229 0.99 -11.86 -10.17
C ASP A 229 0.20 -11.59 -8.86
N THR A 230 0.34 -12.53 -7.91
CA THR A 230 -0.40 -12.55 -6.65
C THR A 230 0.54 -12.52 -5.44
N VAL A 231 0.21 -11.72 -4.43
CA VAL A 231 0.92 -11.67 -3.15
C VAL A 231 -0.03 -12.09 -2.03
N TYR A 232 0.44 -13.01 -1.19
CA TYR A 232 -0.27 -13.50 -0.02
C TYR A 232 0.40 -12.99 1.25
N ILE A 233 -0.37 -12.39 2.14
CA ILE A 233 0.12 -11.74 3.36
C ILE A 233 -0.77 -12.18 4.53
N THR A 234 -0.16 -12.63 5.63
CA THR A 234 -0.94 -13.06 6.81
C THR A 234 -0.23 -12.76 8.13
N ASN A 235 -0.99 -12.54 9.20
CA ASN A 235 -0.56 -12.33 10.59
C ASN A 235 0.39 -11.12 10.76
N THR A 236 0.04 -10.00 10.13
CA THR A 236 0.75 -8.72 10.24
C THR A 236 -0.19 -7.57 9.90
N GLN A 237 -0.01 -6.41 10.53
CA GLN A 237 -0.68 -5.16 10.15
C GLN A 237 0.32 -4.09 9.70
N TYR A 238 1.61 -4.28 10.00
CA TYR A 238 2.66 -3.33 9.64
C TYR A 238 2.60 -2.97 8.16
N ALA A 239 2.31 -1.70 7.87
CA ALA A 239 2.14 -1.17 6.52
C ALA A 239 3.31 -1.54 5.58
N GLY A 240 4.54 -1.65 6.08
CA GLY A 240 5.67 -2.10 5.25
C GLY A 240 5.60 -3.55 4.74
N ASN A 241 4.74 -4.39 5.35
CA ASN A 241 4.41 -5.76 4.95
C ASN A 241 3.02 -5.86 4.29
N THR A 242 2.08 -4.97 4.63
CA THR A 242 0.64 -5.10 4.28
C THR A 242 0.19 -4.15 3.18
N VAL A 243 0.78 -2.95 3.07
CA VAL A 243 0.57 -2.05 1.93
C VAL A 243 1.27 -2.66 0.72
N GLY A 244 0.52 -3.53 0.03
CA GLY A 244 1.04 -4.47 -0.96
C GLY A 244 1.68 -3.77 -2.16
N PHE A 245 1.16 -2.61 -2.49
CA PHE A 245 1.50 -1.85 -3.69
C PHE A 245 2.87 -1.15 -3.67
N LYS A 246 3.60 -1.22 -2.54
CA LYS A 246 4.96 -0.67 -2.44
C LYS A 246 6.01 -1.67 -2.93
N LYS A 247 6.84 -2.20 -2.03
CA LYS A 247 7.92 -3.13 -2.41
C LYS A 247 7.41 -4.52 -2.84
N LEU A 248 6.18 -4.90 -2.51
CA LEU A 248 5.66 -6.20 -2.94
C LEU A 248 5.21 -6.12 -4.40
N ALA A 249 4.42 -5.11 -4.78
CA ALA A 249 4.11 -4.83 -6.18
C ALA A 249 5.36 -4.53 -7.01
N LEU A 250 6.36 -3.78 -6.49
CA LEU A 250 7.61 -3.55 -7.23
C LEU A 250 8.27 -4.86 -7.68
N ARG A 251 8.20 -5.92 -6.86
CA ARG A 251 8.79 -7.22 -7.22
C ARG A 251 8.04 -7.93 -8.35
N LEU A 252 6.71 -7.77 -8.42
CA LEU A 252 5.90 -8.23 -9.55
C LEU A 252 6.17 -7.36 -10.79
N ALA A 253 6.17 -6.03 -10.60
CA ALA A 253 6.42 -5.02 -11.63
C ALA A 253 7.77 -5.23 -12.31
N ILE A 254 8.86 -5.50 -11.58
CA ILE A 254 10.17 -5.81 -12.18
C ILE A 254 10.09 -6.97 -13.18
N ARG A 255 9.30 -8.02 -12.87
CA ARG A 255 9.14 -9.16 -13.77
C ARG A 255 8.24 -8.84 -14.95
N LYS A 256 7.16 -8.09 -14.73
CA LYS A 256 6.31 -7.57 -15.81
C LYS A 256 7.11 -6.67 -16.77
N ALA A 257 7.86 -5.73 -16.21
CA ALA A 257 8.75 -4.82 -16.92
C ALA A 257 9.79 -5.55 -17.76
N ASN A 258 10.42 -6.59 -17.21
CA ASN A 258 11.34 -7.44 -17.98
C ASN A 258 10.66 -8.18 -19.13
N ARG A 259 9.40 -8.61 -18.99
CA ARG A 259 8.64 -9.27 -20.07
C ARG A 259 8.21 -8.28 -21.17
N GLU A 260 7.96 -7.03 -20.80
CA GLU A 260 7.33 -6.02 -21.67
C GLU A 260 8.31 -4.95 -22.19
N GLY A 261 9.57 -4.96 -21.74
CA GLY A 261 10.60 -4.05 -22.23
C GLY A 261 10.58 -2.64 -21.61
N TRP A 262 10.29 -2.52 -20.31
CA TRP A 262 10.34 -1.26 -19.57
C TRP A 262 11.03 -1.46 -18.20
N LEU A 263 11.14 -0.41 -17.38
CA LEU A 263 11.82 -0.49 -16.07
C LEU A 263 10.89 -0.12 -14.90
N ALA A 264 10.86 -0.97 -13.89
CA ALA A 264 10.20 -0.70 -12.61
C ALA A 264 11.27 -0.50 -11.54
N GLU A 265 11.43 0.73 -11.05
CA GLU A 265 12.61 1.14 -10.30
C GLU A 265 12.26 1.72 -8.92
N HIS A 266 13.17 1.49 -7.96
CA HIS A 266 13.10 2.12 -6.63
C HIS A 266 13.83 3.46 -6.66
N MET A 267 13.18 4.42 -7.33
CA MET A 267 13.71 5.75 -7.61
C MET A 267 12.70 6.85 -7.27
N PHE A 268 13.21 8.00 -6.82
CA PHE A 268 12.43 9.23 -6.76
C PHE A 268 12.30 9.86 -8.14
N ILE A 269 11.36 10.78 -8.34
CA ILE A 269 11.24 11.64 -9.52
C ILE A 269 11.09 13.09 -9.04
N MET A 270 11.90 13.98 -9.58
CA MET A 270 11.84 15.42 -9.29
C MET A 270 12.04 16.26 -10.55
N LYS A 271 11.54 17.50 -10.52
CA LYS A 271 11.87 18.53 -11.50
C LYS A 271 12.86 19.51 -10.88
N VAL A 272 13.98 19.71 -11.57
CA VAL A 272 14.98 20.72 -11.26
C VAL A 272 14.76 21.95 -12.14
N LEU A 273 14.70 23.12 -11.52
CA LEU A 273 14.60 24.44 -12.13
C LEU A 273 16.00 25.02 -12.33
N GLY A 274 16.45 25.07 -13.58
CA GLY A 274 17.72 25.68 -13.97
C GLY A 274 17.60 27.17 -14.33
N PRO A 275 18.75 27.83 -14.58
CA PRO A 275 18.80 29.16 -15.19
C PRO A 275 17.92 29.27 -16.44
N ASP A 276 17.47 30.49 -16.74
CA ASP A 276 16.67 30.85 -17.91
C ASP A 276 15.35 30.06 -18.03
N GLY A 277 14.81 29.61 -16.89
CA GLY A 277 13.53 28.89 -16.83
C GLY A 277 13.60 27.44 -17.32
N ARG A 278 14.80 26.88 -17.51
CA ARG A 278 15.01 25.49 -17.93
C ARG A 278 14.42 24.53 -16.89
N ARG A 279 13.66 23.54 -17.37
CA ARG A 279 13.01 22.51 -16.55
C ARG A 279 13.58 21.17 -16.93
N SER A 280 14.18 20.47 -15.98
CA SER A 280 14.77 19.16 -16.24
C SER A 280 14.26 18.15 -15.21
N TYR A 281 13.75 17.02 -15.67
CA TYR A 281 13.28 15.97 -14.78
C TYR A 281 14.38 14.93 -14.56
N PHE A 282 14.61 14.60 -13.30
CA PHE A 282 15.58 13.61 -12.88
C PHE A 282 14.88 12.51 -12.08
N THR A 283 15.41 11.31 -12.22
CA THR A 283 15.07 10.18 -11.36
C THR A 283 16.33 9.67 -10.67
N GLY A 284 16.21 9.01 -9.52
CA GLY A 284 17.41 8.49 -8.86
C GLY A 284 17.22 7.41 -7.81
N ALA A 285 18.16 6.47 -7.76
CA ALA A 285 18.13 5.30 -6.88
C ALA A 285 19.15 5.43 -5.75
N PHE A 286 18.63 5.54 -4.53
CA PHE A 286 19.42 5.78 -3.32
C PHE A 286 19.06 4.68 -2.29
N PRO A 287 20.04 4.02 -1.65
CA PRO A 287 19.79 3.10 -0.55
C PRO A 287 19.06 3.76 0.62
N SER A 288 18.50 2.94 1.51
CA SER A 288 17.82 3.44 2.71
C SER A 288 18.76 4.29 3.57
N GLY A 289 18.31 5.45 4.03
CA GLY A 289 19.11 6.36 4.87
C GLY A 289 20.13 7.21 4.11
N CYS A 290 20.12 7.21 2.77
CA CYS A 290 21.00 8.04 1.94
C CYS A 290 20.33 9.35 1.47
N GLY A 291 19.22 9.77 2.06
CA GLY A 291 18.58 11.07 1.74
C GLY A 291 17.73 11.09 0.47
N LYS A 292 17.08 9.97 0.10
CA LYS A 292 16.22 9.92 -1.11
C LYS A 292 15.09 10.95 -1.09
N THR A 293 14.24 10.89 -0.07
CA THR A 293 13.11 11.80 0.13
C THR A 293 13.59 13.26 0.29
N SER A 294 14.70 13.50 1.00
CA SER A 294 15.29 14.84 1.11
C SER A 294 15.78 15.38 -0.24
N THR A 295 16.38 14.52 -1.09
CA THR A 295 16.84 14.91 -2.44
C THR A 295 15.66 15.27 -3.35
N SER A 296 14.57 14.51 -3.30
CA SER A 296 13.38 14.79 -4.12
C SER A 296 12.60 16.05 -3.67
N MET A 297 12.95 16.62 -2.52
CA MET A 297 12.30 17.79 -1.93
C MET A 297 13.27 18.94 -1.64
N VAL A 298 14.38 19.01 -2.37
CA VAL A 298 15.31 20.15 -2.29
C VAL A 298 14.55 21.46 -2.48
N LYS A 299 14.84 22.43 -1.60
CA LYS A 299 14.18 23.74 -1.60
C LYS A 299 14.31 24.42 -2.97
N GLY A 300 13.19 24.86 -3.53
CA GLY A 300 13.12 25.51 -4.84
C GLY A 300 12.75 24.55 -5.97
N GLU A 301 12.86 23.24 -5.74
CA GLU A 301 12.52 22.19 -6.71
C GLU A 301 11.14 21.60 -6.44
N THR A 302 10.60 20.88 -7.42
CA THR A 302 9.28 20.24 -7.28
C THR A 302 9.35 18.73 -7.34
N ILE A 303 8.58 18.07 -6.48
CA ILE A 303 8.52 16.61 -6.36
C ILE A 303 7.47 16.03 -7.32
N ILE A 304 7.74 14.86 -7.90
CA ILE A 304 6.73 14.02 -8.56
C ILE A 304 6.47 12.75 -7.73
N GLY A 305 7.52 12.14 -7.17
CA GLY A 305 7.45 11.00 -6.26
C GLY A 305 8.77 10.76 -5.54
N ASP A 306 8.78 10.09 -4.39
CA ASP A 306 9.98 9.95 -3.56
C ASP A 306 10.57 8.53 -3.51
N ASP A 307 9.88 7.50 -3.99
CA ASP A 307 10.32 6.11 -3.75
C ASP A 307 10.22 5.14 -4.94
N LEU A 308 9.21 5.26 -5.82
CA LEU A 308 8.97 4.32 -6.92
C LEU A 308 8.67 5.01 -8.25
N ALA A 309 9.33 4.55 -9.31
CA ALA A 309 9.19 5.10 -10.66
C ALA A 309 9.03 3.99 -11.70
N TYR A 310 8.10 4.17 -12.64
CA TYR A 310 8.03 3.36 -13.86
C TYR A 310 8.58 4.17 -15.02
N LEU A 311 9.56 3.60 -15.73
CA LEU A 311 10.23 4.23 -16.86
C LEU A 311 9.88 3.47 -18.13
N ARG A 312 9.34 4.18 -19.12
CA ARG A 312 8.91 3.61 -20.40
C ARG A 312 9.46 4.44 -21.54
N HIS A 313 9.86 3.76 -22.61
CA HIS A 313 10.22 4.44 -23.85
C HIS A 313 8.93 4.88 -24.57
N HIS A 314 8.81 6.17 -24.84
CA HIS A 314 7.67 6.76 -25.52
C HIS A 314 8.13 7.95 -26.37
N LYS A 315 7.63 8.06 -27.61
CA LYS A 315 7.97 9.17 -28.55
C LYS A 315 9.48 9.39 -28.76
N GLY A 316 10.30 8.34 -28.67
CA GLY A 316 11.75 8.43 -28.90
C GLY A 316 12.58 8.82 -27.67
N GLU A 317 11.94 9.01 -26.51
CA GLU A 317 12.59 9.37 -25.25
C GLU A 317 12.12 8.43 -24.12
N VAL A 318 12.79 8.49 -22.96
CA VAL A 318 12.35 7.77 -21.77
C VAL A 318 11.49 8.70 -20.93
N TYR A 319 10.27 8.27 -20.65
CA TYR A 319 9.34 8.95 -19.76
C TYR A 319 9.25 8.21 -18.43
N ALA A 320 9.07 8.94 -17.34
CA ALA A 320 8.86 8.41 -16.01
C ALA A 320 7.53 8.85 -15.42
N ALA A 321 6.91 7.96 -14.66
CA ALA A 321 5.74 8.28 -13.86
C ALA A 321 5.91 7.76 -12.43
N ASN A 322 5.40 8.53 -11.46
CA ASN A 322 5.34 8.07 -10.08
C ASN A 322 4.29 6.98 -9.95
N VAL A 323 4.67 5.89 -9.31
CA VAL A 323 3.80 4.75 -9.04
C VAL A 323 2.75 5.09 -7.97
N GLU A 324 3.16 5.85 -6.96
CA GLU A 324 2.36 6.19 -5.78
C GLU A 324 1.62 7.54 -5.98
N SER A 325 0.66 7.85 -5.11
CA SER A 325 -0.01 9.16 -4.98
C SER A 325 0.13 9.76 -3.56
N GLY A 326 0.92 9.12 -2.71
CA GLY A 326 1.21 9.55 -1.35
C GLY A 326 2.62 9.16 -0.90
N ILE A 327 2.98 9.57 0.30
CA ILE A 327 4.27 9.27 0.93
C ILE A 327 4.04 8.41 2.17
N PHE A 328 4.75 7.29 2.24
CA PHE A 328 4.87 6.45 3.44
C PHE A 328 6.28 6.57 4.04
N GLY A 329 6.54 7.72 4.65
CA GLY A 329 7.88 8.17 5.04
C GLY A 329 8.31 7.67 6.41
N ILE A 330 9.62 7.51 6.63
CA ILE A 330 10.16 7.37 8.00
C ILE A 330 10.11 8.75 8.64
N ILE A 331 9.42 8.89 9.76
CA ILE A 331 9.25 10.19 10.44
C ILE A 331 10.49 10.60 11.26
N ARG A 332 11.35 9.63 11.60
CA ARG A 332 12.56 9.89 12.39
C ARG A 332 13.39 11.00 11.75
N SER A 333 13.73 12.00 12.55
CA SER A 333 14.50 13.20 12.20
C SER A 333 13.80 14.23 11.34
N VAL A 334 12.55 14.01 10.92
CA VAL A 334 11.74 15.06 10.28
C VAL A 334 11.55 16.21 11.26
N ASN A 335 12.00 17.40 10.89
CA ASN A 335 11.92 18.61 11.72
C ASN A 335 11.64 19.86 10.86
N SER A 336 11.35 20.99 11.51
CA SER A 336 10.98 22.24 10.84
C SER A 336 12.10 22.89 10.02
N GLU A 337 13.36 22.59 10.32
CA GLU A 337 14.52 23.20 9.67
C GLU A 337 14.94 22.41 8.44
N ASP A 338 15.13 21.09 8.60
CA ASP A 338 15.63 20.21 7.54
C ASP A 338 14.53 19.77 6.56
N ASP A 339 13.30 19.58 7.04
CA ASP A 339 12.18 19.03 6.26
C ASP A 339 10.92 19.91 6.34
N PRO A 340 10.99 21.23 6.06
CA PRO A 340 9.92 22.18 6.33
C PRO A 340 8.61 21.86 5.59
N VAL A 341 8.69 21.29 4.38
CA VAL A 341 7.52 20.91 3.57
C VAL A 341 6.73 19.78 4.26
N ILE A 342 7.41 18.70 4.67
CA ILE A 342 6.78 17.61 5.41
C ILE A 342 6.29 18.10 6.76
N TRP A 343 7.14 18.82 7.50
CA TRP A 343 6.82 19.35 8.82
C TRP A 343 5.52 20.15 8.82
N ASN A 344 5.34 21.02 7.83
CA ASN A 344 4.13 21.81 7.69
C ASN A 344 2.87 20.95 7.53
N VAL A 345 2.92 19.90 6.70
CA VAL A 345 1.79 18.96 6.54
C VAL A 345 1.51 18.22 7.84
N LEU A 346 2.54 17.77 8.56
CA LEU A 346 2.38 17.02 9.82
C LEU A 346 1.90 17.89 11.01
N ASN A 347 1.83 19.21 10.87
CA ASN A 347 1.47 20.14 11.96
C ASN A 347 0.27 21.06 11.62
N ARG A 348 -0.45 20.79 10.52
CA ARG A 348 -1.67 21.52 10.13
C ARG A 348 -2.85 20.55 9.99
N PRO A 349 -4.12 21.02 9.99
CA PRO A 349 -5.25 20.19 9.64
C PRO A 349 -5.08 19.51 8.28
N GLY A 350 -5.46 18.24 8.18
CA GLY A 350 -5.31 17.44 6.97
C GLY A 350 -5.32 15.95 7.26
N GLU A 351 -5.39 15.13 6.23
CA GLU A 351 -5.40 13.66 6.38
C GLU A 351 -3.97 13.15 6.62
N VAL A 352 -3.67 12.74 7.85
CA VAL A 352 -2.35 12.21 8.24
C VAL A 352 -2.51 11.00 9.15
N ILE A 353 -1.92 9.87 8.77
CA ILE A 353 -1.78 8.71 9.66
C ILE A 353 -0.36 8.69 10.21
N PHE A 354 -0.22 8.86 11.52
CA PHE A 354 1.04 8.59 12.23
C PHE A 354 1.11 7.11 12.61
N SER A 355 2.31 6.55 12.69
CA SER A 355 2.49 5.18 13.19
C SER A 355 3.66 5.04 14.14
N ASN A 356 3.41 4.41 15.30
CA ASN A 356 4.41 4.08 16.32
C ASN A 356 5.20 5.26 16.92
N VAL A 357 4.58 6.45 16.97
CA VAL A 357 5.12 7.63 17.67
C VAL A 357 4.63 7.70 19.13
N LEU A 358 5.13 8.63 19.93
CA LEU A 358 4.53 8.95 21.22
C LEU A 358 3.34 9.88 21.01
N ILE A 359 2.22 9.63 21.66
CA ILE A 359 1.11 10.56 21.77
C ILE A 359 1.00 11.05 23.22
N ASN A 360 1.01 12.37 23.39
CA ASN A 360 0.73 13.03 24.68
C ASN A 360 -0.35 14.10 24.44
N ASN A 361 -1.48 14.00 25.15
CA ASN A 361 -2.64 14.90 25.00
C ASN A 361 -3.07 15.09 23.53
N GLY A 362 -3.12 13.99 22.76
CA GLY A 362 -3.48 14.00 21.34
C GLY A 362 -2.43 14.58 20.40
N THR A 363 -1.26 15.00 20.90
CA THR A 363 -0.15 15.53 20.10
C THR A 363 0.91 14.46 19.83
N PRO A 364 1.31 14.22 18.58
CA PRO A 364 2.37 13.26 18.25
C PRO A 364 3.77 13.82 18.48
N TYR A 365 4.69 13.00 19.00
CA TYR A 365 6.10 13.29 19.22
C TYR A 365 6.97 12.14 18.72
N TRP A 366 8.05 12.45 18.00
CA TRP A 366 8.94 11.45 17.42
C TRP A 366 10.41 11.73 17.71
N ILE A 367 11.27 10.80 17.31
CA ILE A 367 12.72 10.96 17.50
C ILE A 367 13.22 12.02 16.51
N GLY A 368 13.82 13.08 17.04
CA GLY A 368 14.46 14.13 16.23
C GLY A 368 13.48 15.14 15.64
N ASP A 369 12.32 15.36 16.27
CA ASP A 369 11.34 16.37 15.87
C ASP A 369 11.68 17.80 16.36
N GLY A 370 12.78 17.96 17.10
CA GLY A 370 13.28 19.23 17.62
C GLY A 370 12.56 19.77 18.86
N ARG A 371 11.46 19.15 19.30
CA ARG A 371 10.67 19.60 20.46
C ARG A 371 11.12 18.92 21.75
N GLU A 372 10.78 19.50 22.89
CA GLU A 372 10.98 18.84 24.19
C GLU A 372 10.03 17.64 24.31
N VAL A 373 10.60 16.45 24.53
CA VAL A 373 9.81 15.21 24.60
C VAL A 373 9.09 15.13 25.96
N PRO A 374 7.76 14.93 25.98
CA PRO A 374 7.00 14.74 27.21
C PRO A 374 7.55 13.58 28.06
N LYS A 375 7.37 13.65 29.38
CA LYS A 375 7.86 12.61 30.31
C LYS A 375 7.01 11.33 30.28
N GLU A 376 5.80 11.39 29.74
CA GLU A 376 4.85 10.29 29.66
C GLU A 376 3.86 10.44 28.51
N GLY A 377 3.14 9.36 28.17
CA GLY A 377 2.11 9.33 27.15
C GLY A 377 1.76 7.90 26.74
N ILE A 378 1.22 7.74 25.53
CA ILE A 378 0.94 6.43 24.94
C ILE A 378 1.84 6.24 23.73
N ASN A 379 2.47 5.07 23.59
CA ASN A 379 3.17 4.70 22.38
C ASN A 379 2.89 3.24 22.00
N TYR A 380 3.65 2.71 21.04
CA TYR A 380 3.56 1.32 20.55
C TYR A 380 3.71 0.22 21.63
N SER A 381 4.12 0.58 22.85
CA SER A 381 4.21 -0.32 24.00
C SER A 381 3.08 -0.12 25.03
N GLY A 382 2.04 0.66 24.68
CA GLY A 382 1.00 1.15 25.60
C GLY A 382 1.47 2.38 26.37
N ASN A 383 1.06 2.49 27.65
CA ASN A 383 1.48 3.59 28.53
C ASN A 383 3.00 3.67 28.62
N TRP A 384 3.58 4.80 28.24
CA TRP A 384 5.01 5.04 28.20
C TRP A 384 5.40 6.17 29.15
N PHE A 385 6.57 6.05 29.76
CA PHE A 385 7.20 7.08 30.57
C PHE A 385 8.72 7.07 30.32
N LYS A 386 9.38 8.21 30.55
CA LYS A 386 10.83 8.35 30.37
C LYS A 386 11.57 7.33 31.24
N GLY A 387 12.42 6.53 30.62
CA GLY A 387 13.16 5.45 31.30
C GLY A 387 12.42 4.10 31.36
N LYS A 388 11.25 3.96 30.74
CA LYS A 388 10.56 2.67 30.62
C LYS A 388 11.45 1.65 29.92
N THR A 389 11.55 0.44 30.48
CA THR A 389 12.29 -0.68 29.89
C THR A 389 11.37 -1.84 29.54
N ASP A 390 11.82 -2.70 28.62
CA ASP A 390 11.21 -4.00 28.36
C ASP A 390 11.54 -5.00 29.49
N LYS A 391 11.00 -6.22 29.38
CA LYS A 391 11.25 -7.32 30.33
C LYS A 391 12.72 -7.76 30.43
N LYS A 392 13.56 -7.33 29.49
CA LYS A 392 15.00 -7.65 29.43
C LYS A 392 15.86 -6.45 29.88
N GLY A 393 15.25 -5.37 30.35
CA GLY A 393 15.94 -4.16 30.78
C GLY A 393 16.38 -3.24 29.63
N ASN A 394 15.97 -3.50 28.39
CA ASN A 394 16.28 -2.60 27.28
C ASN A 394 15.34 -1.40 27.33
N GLU A 395 15.87 -0.20 27.12
CA GLU A 395 15.06 1.02 27.03
C GLU A 395 14.04 0.93 25.89
N ILE A 396 12.78 1.21 26.22
CA ILE A 396 11.70 1.47 25.26
C ILE A 396 11.69 2.97 25.02
N ARG A 397 12.01 3.39 23.80
CA ARG A 397 12.00 4.81 23.42
C ARG A 397 10.57 5.34 23.29
N HIS A 398 10.42 6.66 23.33
CA HIS A 398 9.12 7.33 23.15
C HIS A 398 8.49 7.02 21.79
N ALA A 399 9.29 6.98 20.72
CA ALA A 399 8.85 6.58 19.38
C ALA A 399 9.73 5.48 18.80
N HIS A 400 9.17 4.65 17.92
CA HIS A 400 9.91 3.58 17.27
C HIS A 400 10.89 4.15 16.22
N LYS A 401 12.05 3.51 16.04
CA LYS A 401 13.07 3.98 15.08
C LYS A 401 12.62 3.96 13.61
N ASN A 402 11.62 3.13 13.31
CA ASN A 402 10.95 3.04 12.01
C ASN A 402 9.51 3.56 12.07
N ALA A 403 9.19 4.45 13.02
CA ALA A 403 7.92 5.17 13.05
C ALA A 403 7.69 5.90 11.71
N ARG A 404 6.42 6.07 11.35
CA ARG A 404 6.00 6.48 10.01
C ARG A 404 5.02 7.64 10.07
N TYR A 405 4.94 8.33 8.95
CA TYR A 405 3.80 9.14 8.57
C TYR A 405 3.29 8.67 7.21
N THR A 406 1.98 8.79 7.00
CA THR A 406 1.30 8.53 5.73
C THR A 406 0.54 9.79 5.35
N ILE A 407 0.87 10.38 4.20
CA ILE A 407 0.24 11.61 3.69
C ILE A 407 0.02 11.51 2.18
N LYS A 408 -0.95 12.25 1.63
CA LYS A 408 -1.12 12.40 0.18
C LYS A 408 -0.05 13.34 -0.38
N LEU A 409 0.41 13.09 -1.60
CA LEU A 409 1.35 13.98 -2.28
C LEU A 409 0.74 15.35 -2.55
N SER A 410 -0.58 15.42 -2.78
CA SER A 410 -1.34 16.66 -2.99
C SER A 410 -1.31 17.62 -1.81
N GLU A 411 -0.94 17.15 -0.61
CA GLU A 411 -0.77 17.99 0.57
C GLU A 411 0.54 18.78 0.55
N LEU A 412 1.51 18.39 -0.28
CA LEU A 412 2.79 19.06 -0.38
C LEU A 412 2.68 20.30 -1.27
N ASN A 413 3.11 21.45 -0.74
CA ASN A 413 3.08 22.71 -1.47
C ASN A 413 4.07 22.78 -2.66
N ASN A 414 5.02 21.84 -2.73
CA ASN A 414 6.02 21.73 -3.79
C ASN A 414 5.75 20.56 -4.75
N LEU A 415 4.54 19.97 -4.74
CA LEU A 415 4.14 18.98 -5.72
C LEU A 415 4.18 19.57 -7.14
N ASP A 416 4.81 18.86 -8.07
CA ASP A 416 4.80 19.22 -9.48
C ASP A 416 3.39 19.03 -10.06
N PRO A 417 2.84 20.00 -10.81
CA PRO A 417 1.54 19.86 -11.49
C PRO A 417 1.47 18.66 -12.45
N LYS A 418 2.61 18.12 -12.90
CA LYS A 418 2.70 16.92 -13.73
C LYS A 418 2.75 15.59 -12.96
N ALA A 419 2.60 15.60 -11.63
CA ALA A 419 2.72 14.38 -10.83
C ALA A 419 1.72 13.27 -11.23
N ASP A 420 0.56 13.65 -11.76
CA ASP A 420 -0.49 12.77 -12.25
C ASP A 420 -0.69 12.81 -13.77
N ASP A 421 0.26 13.36 -14.54
CA ASP A 421 0.19 13.43 -16.01
C ASP A 421 0.20 12.00 -16.60
N PRO A 422 -0.83 11.56 -17.34
CA PRO A 422 -0.88 10.23 -17.97
C PRO A 422 0.28 9.97 -18.95
N GLU A 423 0.86 11.01 -19.55
CA GLU A 423 2.02 10.88 -20.43
C GLU A 423 3.33 10.68 -19.64
N GLY A 424 3.30 10.90 -18.32
CA GLY A 424 4.49 10.97 -17.48
C GLY A 424 5.33 12.20 -17.78
N VAL A 425 6.60 12.17 -17.36
CA VAL A 425 7.56 13.26 -17.61
C VAL A 425 8.81 12.77 -18.35
N PRO A 426 9.34 13.55 -19.30
CA PRO A 426 10.56 13.17 -20.03
C PRO A 426 11.78 13.24 -19.12
N LEU A 427 12.53 12.14 -19.01
CA LEU A 427 13.73 12.07 -18.18
C LEU A 427 14.93 12.69 -18.86
N HIS A 428 15.64 13.55 -18.13
CA HIS A 428 16.87 14.21 -18.56
C HIS A 428 18.13 13.62 -17.92
N GLY A 429 17.97 12.80 -16.86
CA GLY A 429 19.08 12.12 -16.22
C GLY A 429 18.64 11.15 -15.13
N ILE A 430 19.53 10.19 -14.83
CA ILE A 430 19.36 9.21 -13.75
C ILE A 430 20.52 9.37 -12.77
N ILE A 431 20.21 9.44 -11.48
CA ILE A 431 21.18 9.64 -10.40
C ILE A 431 21.30 8.37 -9.56
N TYR A 432 22.51 7.84 -9.41
CA TYR A 432 22.81 6.81 -8.42
C TYR A 432 23.61 7.42 -7.28
N GLY A 433 23.10 7.26 -6.05
CA GLY A 433 23.71 7.84 -4.84
C GLY A 433 23.90 6.80 -3.74
N GLY A 434 24.88 7.04 -2.86
CA GLY A 434 25.21 6.18 -1.71
C GLY A 434 26.00 6.94 -0.65
N ARG A 435 26.15 6.34 0.54
CA ARG A 435 26.93 6.88 1.66
C ARG A 435 28.04 5.95 2.07
#